data_AF-A0A7V5Y626-F1
#
_entry.id   AF-A0A7V5Y626-F1
#
_cell.length_a   1.000
_cell.length_b   1.000
_cell.length_c   1.000
_cell.angle_alpha   90.00
_cell.angle_beta   90.00
_cell.angle_gamma   90.00
#
_symmetry.space_group_name_H-M   'P 1'
#
loop_
_entity.id
_entity.type
_entity.pdbx_description
1 polymer ?
#
loop_
_entity_poly.entity_id
_entity_poly.type
_entity_poly.pdbx_seq_one_letter_code
_entity_poly.pdbx_strand_id
1 'polypeptide(L)' 'MVTIELRQVTPAVLNALGRVAQKVQPIDERRIVAEVAQEAQVPELARAVIFAGGELMSFQAQRESLEDLFIQVIEGEGK' A
#
# COMPACT_ATOMS: atom_id res chain seq x y z
N MET A 1 1.66 2.01 -5.29
CA MET A 1 1.78 1.42 -3.93
C MET A 1 0.89 2.19 -2.95
N VAL A 2 0.52 1.58 -1.82
CA VAL A 2 -0.26 2.22 -0.76
C VAL A 2 0.46 2.05 0.59
N THR A 3 0.71 3.15 1.28
CA THR A 3 1.24 3.15 2.65
C THR A 3 0.09 3.32 3.63
N ILE A 4 0.01 2.42 4.61
CA ILE A 4 -1.04 2.34 5.61
C ILE A 4 -0.39 2.45 6.98
N GLU A 5 -0.85 3.41 7.79
CA GLU A 5 -0.44 3.54 9.19
C GLU A 5 -1.63 3.26 10.10
N LEU A 6 -1.38 2.45 11.12
CA LEU A 6 -2.37 1.98 12.09
C LEU A 6 -1.88 2.30 13.51
N ARG A 7 -2.80 2.31 14.48
CA ARG A 7 -2.41 2.31 15.90
C ARG A 7 -1.44 1.17 16.22
N GLN A 8 -1.77 -0.01 15.71
CA GLN A 8 -1.02 -1.26 15.83
C GLN A 8 -1.38 -2.18 14.67
N VAL A 9 -0.39 -2.82 14.08
CA VAL A 9 -0.54 -3.86 13.07
C VAL A 9 -0.92 -5.16 13.76
N THR A 10 -2.05 -5.73 13.35
CA THR A 10 -2.55 -7.00 13.89
C THR A 10 -2.55 -8.09 12.81
N PRO A 11 -2.46 -9.38 13.19
CA PRO A 11 -2.58 -10.47 12.23
C PRO A 11 -3.90 -10.47 11.45
N ALA A 12 -5.00 -10.04 12.08
CA ALA A 12 -6.29 -9.91 11.43
C ALA A 12 -6.26 -8.92 10.26
N VAL A 13 -5.62 -7.76 10.46
CA VAL A 13 -5.46 -6.74 9.43
C VAL A 13 -4.54 -7.24 8.30
N LEU A 14 -3.41 -7.88 8.62
CA LEU A 14 -2.51 -8.42 7.59
C LEU A 14 -3.22 -9.48 6.72
N ASN A 15 -3.97 -10.38 7.34
CA ASN A 15 -4.76 -11.39 6.63
C ASN A 15 -5.86 -10.76 5.76
N ALA A 16 -6.49 -9.68 6.21
CA ALA A 16 -7.52 -8.98 5.44
C ALA A 16 -6.91 -8.26 4.24
N LEU A 17 -5.80 -7.54 4.43
CA LEU A 17 -5.07 -6.86 3.36
C LEU A 17 -4.56 -7.84 2.30
N GLY A 18 -4.07 -9.02 2.72
CA GLY A 18 -3.56 -10.05 1.80
C GLY A 18 -4.61 -10.67 0.86
N ARG A 19 -5.91 -10.44 1.11
CA ARG A 19 -6.99 -10.86 0.20
C ARG A 19 -7.26 -9.85 -0.93
N VAL A 20 -6.77 -8.62 -0.77
CA VAL A 20 -7.04 -7.50 -1.67
C VAL A 20 -5.77 -7.08 -2.42
N ALA A 21 -4.66 -6.95 -1.70
CA ALA A 21 -3.36 -6.57 -2.26
C ALA A 21 -2.64 -7.76 -2.89
N GLN A 22 -1.84 -7.49 -3.92
CA GLN A 22 -0.91 -8.48 -4.50
C GLN A 22 0.23 -8.79 -3.54
N LYS A 23 0.69 -7.77 -2.80
CA LYS A 23 1.76 -7.89 -1.82
C LYS A 23 1.45 -7.02 -0.61
N VAL A 24 1.70 -7.55 0.58
CA VAL A 24 1.57 -6.83 1.85
C VAL A 24 2.86 -7.02 2.61
N GLN A 25 3.52 -5.91 2.94
CA GLN A 25 4.77 -5.92 3.69
C GLN A 25 4.63 -5.03 4.92
N PRO A 26 4.55 -5.61 6.13
CA PRO A 26 4.69 -4.83 7.35
C PRO A 26 6.11 -4.26 7.43
N ILE A 27 6.21 -2.95 7.69
CA ILE A 27 7.48 -2.25 7.87
C ILE A 27 7.87 -2.26 9.35
N ASP A 28 6.88 -2.02 10.22
CA ASP A 28 7.02 -2.06 11.68
C ASP A 28 5.66 -2.35 12.34
N GLU A 29 5.57 -2.14 13.65
CA GLU A 29 4.36 -2.40 14.44
C GLU A 29 3.15 -1.51 14.09
N ARG A 30 3.32 -0.49 13.24
CA ARG A 30 2.28 0.47 12.88
C ARG A 30 2.11 0.67 11.39
N ARG A 31 3.15 0.44 10.60
CA ARG A 31 3.19 0.76 9.18
C ARG A 31 3.21 -0.48 8.31
N ILE A 32 2.42 -0.44 7.25
CA ILE A 32 2.32 -1.47 6.23
C ILE A 32 2.44 -0.80 4.86
N VAL A 33 3.17 -1.43 3.94
CA VAL A 33 3.13 -1.11 2.52
C VAL A 33 2.39 -2.21 1.78
N ALA A 34 1.40 -1.82 0.99
CA ALA A 34 0.59 -2.72 0.18
C ALA A 34 0.73 -2.36 -1.30
N GLU A 35 0.86 -3.39 -2.14
CA GLU A 35 0.88 -3.27 -3.59
C GLU A 35 -0.47 -3.75 -4.15
N VAL A 36 -1.09 -2.92 -4.99
CA VAL A 36 -2.38 -3.23 -5.62
C VAL A 36 -2.19 -3.30 -7.12
N ALA A 37 -2.95 -4.19 -7.76
CA ALA A 37 -2.96 -4.36 -9.21
C ALA A 37 -3.71 -3.23 -9.92
N GLN A 38 -4.77 -2.72 -9.27
CA GLN A 38 -5.70 -1.76 -9.84
C GLN A 38 -6.04 -0.67 -8.83
N GLU A 39 -6.24 0.56 -9.32
CA GLU A 39 -6.63 1.70 -8.48
C GLU A 39 -7.97 1.45 -7.74
N ALA A 40 -8.87 0.66 -8.33
CA ALA A 40 -10.13 0.27 -7.71
C ALA A 40 -9.97 -0.53 -6.39
N GLN A 41 -8.83 -1.17 -6.18
CA GLN A 41 -8.54 -1.94 -4.97
C GLN A 41 -8.07 -1.06 -3.81
N VAL A 42 -7.65 0.18 -4.07
CA VAL A 42 -7.22 1.14 -3.05
C VAL A 42 -8.32 1.38 -2.01
N PRO A 43 -9.57 1.75 -2.37
CA PRO A 43 -10.65 1.88 -1.39
C PRO A 43 -11.02 0.54 -0.73
N GLU A 44 -10.80 -0.60 -1.38
CA GLU A 44 -11.03 -1.92 -0.78
C GLU A 44 -10.03 -2.22 0.34
N LEU A 45 -8.77 -1.80 0.22
CA LEU A 45 -7.78 -1.92 1.29
C LEU A 45 -8.23 -1.15 2.54
N ALA A 46 -8.69 0.10 2.37
CA ALA A 46 -9.19 0.89 3.48
C ALA A 46 -10.36 0.19 4.18
N ARG A 47 -11.33 -0.35 3.42
CA ARG A 47 -12.44 -1.13 3.98
C ARG A 47 -11.97 -2.38 4.71
N ALA A 48 -11.01 -3.11 4.14
CA ALA A 48 -10.46 -4.32 4.74
C ALA A 48 -9.81 -4.05 6.10
N VAL A 49 -9.09 -2.94 6.23
CA VAL A 49 -8.52 -2.48 7.52
C VAL A 49 -9.63 -2.25 8.54
N ILE A 50 -10.64 -1.46 8.19
CA ILE A 50 -11.72 -1.08 9.12
C ILE A 50 -12.54 -2.30 9.55
N PHE A 51 -12.91 -3.19 8.62
CA PHE A 51 -13.67 -4.39 8.94
C PHE A 51 -12.87 -5.43 9.74
N ALA A 52 -11.54 -5.43 9.62
CA ALA A 52 -10.67 -6.25 10.45
C ALA A 52 -10.44 -5.66 11.85
N GLY A 53 -11.06 -4.51 12.17
CA GLY A 53 -10.89 -3.82 13.46
C GLY A 53 -9.60 -3.02 13.56
N GLY A 54 -8.93 -2.72 12.45
CA GLY A 54 -7.74 -1.87 12.44
C GLY A 54 -8.10 -0.40 12.68
N GLU A 55 -7.34 0.25 13.55
CA GLU A 55 -7.45 1.69 13.80
C GLU A 55 -6.58 2.46 12.78
N LEU A 56 -7.20 2.93 11.70
CA LEU A 56 -6.51 3.63 10.61
C LEU A 56 -6.09 5.05 11.01
N MET A 57 -4.79 5.33 10.97
CA MET A 57 -4.19 6.63 11.29
C MET A 57 -3.80 7.43 10.05
N SER A 58 -3.27 6.75 9.02
CA SER A 58 -2.91 7.35 7.74
C SER A 58 -3.11 6.34 6.61
N PHE A 59 -3.53 6.83 5.44
CA PHE A 59 -3.74 6.01 4.25
C PHE A 59 -3.34 6.82 3.02
N GLN A 60 -2.21 6.45 2.40
CA GLN A 60 -1.61 7.21 1.32
C GLN A 60 -1.36 6.30 0.12
N ALA A 61 -2.15 6.49 -0.93
CA ALA A 61 -1.86 5.88 -2.23
C ALA A 61 -0.79 6.73 -2.93
N GLN A 62 0.38 6.14 -3.17
CA GLN A 62 1.38 6.74 -4.04
C GLN A 62 0.93 6.53 -5.49
N ARG A 63 0.65 7.65 -6.17
CA ARG A 63 0.62 7.71 -7.63
C ARG A 63 2.05 7.94 -8.08
N GLU A 64 2.58 7.05 -8.90
CA GLU A 64 3.82 7.35 -9.63
C GLU A 64 3.55 8.59 -10.47
N SER A 65 4.35 9.62 -10.28
CA SER A 65 4.24 10.83 -11.08
C SER A 65 4.88 10.59 -12.45
N LEU A 66 4.44 11.32 -13.48
CA LEU A 66 5.10 11.27 -14.79
C LEU A 66 6.58 11.66 -14.72
N GLU A 67 6.97 12.43 -13.70
CA GLU A 67 8.37 12.79 -13.42
C GLU A 67 9.21 11.58 -13.02
N ASP A 68 8.63 10.63 -12.26
CA ASP A 68 9.32 9.38 -11.86
C ASP A 68 9.55 8.45 -13.06
N LEU A 69 8.61 8.42 -14.01
CA LEU A 69 8.73 7.62 -15.24
C LEU A 69 9.81 8.18 -16.19
N PHE A 70 9.99 9.50 -16.20
CA PHE A 70 10.96 10.18 -17.06
C PHE A 70 12.41 9.87 -16.67
N ILE A 71 12.71 9.78 -15.37
CA ILE A 71 14.05 9.45 -14.87
C ILE A 71 14.45 8.03 -15.32
N GLN A 72 13.54 7.06 -15.28
CA GLN A 72 13.82 5.68 -15.69
C GLN A 72 14.18 5.55 -17.18
N VAL A 73 13.62 6.39 -18.05
CA VAL A 73 13.92 6.35 -19.49
C VAL A 73 15.32 6.87 -19.78
N ILE A 74 15.75 7.95 -19.12
CA ILE A 74 17.06 8.56 -19.38
C ILE A 74 18.21 7.71 -18.83
N GLU A 75 18.04 7.05 -17.69
CA GLU A 75 19.09 6.15 -17.15
C GLU A 75 19.26 4.87 -17.99
N GLY A 76 18.25 4.46 -18.76
CA GLY A 76 18.29 3.29 -19.63
C GLY A 76 18.99 3.51 -20.98
N GLU A 77 19.00 4.74 -21.52
CA GLU A 77 19.62 5.06 -22.82
C GLU A 77 21.09 5.50 -22.71
N GLY A 78 21.65 5.55 -21.49
CA GLY A 78 23.02 6.01 -21.22
C GLY A 78 24.12 4.93 -21.23
N LYS A 79 23.86 3.71 -21.73
CA LYS A 79 24.85 2.63 -21.82
C LYS A 79 25.12 2.17 -23.25
#